data_AF-A0A959JR12-F1
#
_entry.id   AF-A0A959JR12-F1
#
_cell.length_a   1.000
_cell.length_b   1.000
_cell.length_c   1.000
_cell.angle_alpha   90.00
_cell.angle_beta   90.00
_cell.angle_gamma   90.00
#
_symmetry.space_group_name_H-M   'P 1'
#
loop_
_entity.id
_entity.type
_entity.pdbx_description
1 polymer ?
#
loop_
_entity_poly.entity_id
_entity_poly.type
_entity_poly.pdbx_seq_one_letter_code
_entity_poly.pdbx_strand_id
1 'polypeptide(L)'
;DYTYEDLDKSIMKEIGIIVNCTPVGMYPEDEKFPDIPYNDLHHDHILFDLVYNPEKTLFLQLGEEKKCTVKNGWEMLSLQAEKSWEIWKNLENRFLKA
;
A
#
# COMPACT_ATOMS: atom_id res chain seq x y z
N ASP A 1 1.24 16.39 14.95
CA ASP A 1 0.94 15.03 14.44
C ASP A 1 -0.54 14.93 14.20
N TYR A 2 -0.94 14.36 13.06
CA TYR A 2 -2.33 14.12 12.70
C TYR A 2 -2.78 12.75 13.21
N THR A 3 -4.00 12.65 13.72
CA THR A 3 -4.70 11.39 13.99
C THR A 3 -5.75 11.13 12.91
N TYR A 4 -6.44 9.97 12.97
CA TYR A 4 -7.52 9.69 12.02
C TYR A 4 -8.70 10.66 12.18
N GLU A 5 -8.98 11.12 13.40
CA GLU A 5 -10.04 12.09 13.69
C GLU A 5 -9.77 13.47 13.08
N ASP A 6 -8.51 13.79 12.78
CA ASP A 6 -8.14 15.05 12.14
C ASP A 6 -8.40 15.04 10.63
N LEU A 7 -8.62 13.87 10.00
CA LEU A 7 -8.81 13.73 8.56
C LEU A 7 -10.18 14.26 8.11
N ASP A 8 -10.25 15.57 7.92
CA ASP A 8 -11.44 16.22 7.37
C ASP A 8 -11.39 16.33 5.83
N LYS A 9 -12.49 16.81 5.26
CA LYS A 9 -12.64 17.00 3.82
C LYS A 9 -11.62 17.96 3.20
N SER A 10 -11.13 18.94 3.96
CA SER A 10 -10.14 19.90 3.45
C SER A 10 -8.78 19.21 3.29
N ILE A 11 -8.38 18.41 4.27
CA ILE A 11 -7.15 17.62 4.23
C ILE A 11 -7.22 16.58 3.13
N MET A 12 -8.33 15.82 3.06
CA MET A 12 -8.50 14.78 2.04
C MET A 12 -8.34 15.34 0.63
N LYS A 13 -8.87 16.53 0.36
CA LYS A 13 -8.75 17.18 -0.96
C LYS A 13 -7.29 17.54 -1.34
N GLU A 14 -6.42 17.76 -0.35
CA GLU A 14 -5.01 18.07 -0.59
C GLU A 14 -4.14 16.81 -0.75
N ILE A 15 -4.63 15.65 -0.30
CA ILE A 15 -3.91 14.38 -0.35
C ILE A 15 -4.07 13.75 -1.74
N GLY A 16 -2.95 13.58 -2.45
CA GLY A 16 -2.95 12.83 -3.71
C GLY A 16 -2.82 11.31 -3.54
N ILE A 17 -2.09 10.85 -2.53
CA ILE A 17 -1.75 9.43 -2.34
C ILE A 17 -1.95 9.04 -0.88
N ILE A 18 -2.65 7.93 -0.67
CA ILE A 18 -2.87 7.32 0.64
C ILE A 18 -2.22 5.94 0.62
N VAL A 19 -1.31 5.69 1.56
CA VAL A 19 -0.56 4.43 1.64
C VAL A 19 -0.91 3.69 2.93
N ASN A 20 -1.46 2.48 2.81
CA ASN A 20 -1.63 1.59 3.96
C ASN A 20 -0.31 0.84 4.23
N CYS A 21 0.38 1.25 5.30
CA CYS A 21 1.60 0.61 5.78
C CYS A 21 1.35 -0.31 7.00
N THR A 22 0.09 -0.60 7.33
CA THR A 22 -0.30 -1.40 8.49
C THR A 22 -0.68 -2.82 8.05
N PRO A 23 -0.71 -3.81 8.96
CA PRO A 23 -1.23 -5.15 8.63
C PRO A 23 -2.76 -5.20 8.53
N VAL A 24 -3.46 -4.08 8.73
CA VAL A 24 -4.93 -4.03 8.68
C VAL A 24 -5.40 -4.38 7.26
N GLY A 25 -6.32 -5.33 7.17
CA GLY A 25 -6.84 -5.85 5.90
C GLY A 25 -6.05 -7.04 5.33
N MET A 26 -5.01 -7.50 6.02
CA MET A 26 -4.29 -8.73 5.67
C MET A 26 -4.99 -9.97 6.23
N TYR A 27 -4.98 -11.07 5.47
CA TYR A 27 -5.44 -12.38 5.96
C TYR A 27 -4.74 -12.75 7.28
N PRO A 28 -5.46 -13.28 8.30
CA PRO A 28 -6.86 -13.73 8.28
C PRO A 28 -7.90 -12.67 8.67
N GLU A 29 -7.49 -11.42 8.92
CA GLU A 29 -8.36 -10.33 9.35
C GLU A 29 -8.66 -9.38 8.18
N ASP A 30 -9.02 -9.96 7.03
CA ASP A 30 -9.23 -9.26 5.75
C ASP A 30 -10.53 -8.46 5.69
N GLU A 31 -11.41 -8.60 6.68
CA GLU A 31 -12.60 -7.77 6.87
C GLU A 31 -12.28 -6.38 7.51
N LYS A 32 -11.05 -6.13 7.94
CA LYS A 32 -10.65 -4.83 8.49
C LYS A 32 -10.04 -3.93 7.42
N PHE A 33 -10.16 -2.61 7.61
CA PHE A 33 -9.56 -1.60 6.74
C PHE A 33 -9.20 -0.34 7.55
N PRO A 34 -8.26 0.50 7.07
CA PRO A 34 -7.89 1.74 7.75
C PRO A 34 -9.09 2.69 7.89
N ASP A 35 -9.21 3.35 9.04
CA ASP A 35 -10.33 4.25 9.35
C ASP A 35 -10.08 5.65 8.77
N ILE A 36 -10.25 5.78 7.45
CA ILE A 36 -10.16 7.04 6.72
C ILE A 36 -11.56 7.47 6.23
N PRO A 37 -11.80 8.75 5.96
CA PRO A 37 -13.08 9.23 5.44
C PRO A 37 -13.29 8.83 3.97
N TYR A 38 -13.66 7.56 3.71
CA TYR A 38 -13.87 7.01 2.36
C TYR A 38 -14.90 7.80 1.54
N ASN A 39 -15.82 8.51 2.19
CA ASN A 39 -16.81 9.35 1.51
C ASN A 39 -16.22 10.60 0.87
N ASP A 40 -15.06 11.05 1.33
CA ASP A 40 -14.35 12.19 0.78
C ASP A 40 -13.29 11.78 -0.27
N LEU A 41 -13.18 10.48 -0.56
CA LEU A 41 -12.39 10.01 -1.69
C LEU A 41 -13.00 10.44 -3.03
N HIS A 42 -12.12 10.91 -3.90
CA HIS A 42 -12.37 11.24 -5.31
C HIS A 42 -11.38 10.54 -6.24
N HIS A 43 -11.71 10.50 -7.52
CA HIS A 43 -10.92 9.84 -8.59
C HIS A 43 -9.44 10.25 -8.68
N ASP A 44 -9.05 11.46 -8.26
CA ASP A 44 -7.65 11.88 -8.28
C ASP A 44 -6.79 11.26 -7.15
N HIS A 45 -7.40 10.52 -6.20
CA HIS A 45 -6.63 9.82 -5.18
C HIS A 45 -6.04 8.52 -5.73
N ILE A 46 -4.86 8.21 -5.21
CA ILE A 46 -4.20 6.92 -5.37
C ILE A 46 -4.19 6.21 -4.02
N LEU A 47 -4.76 5.02 -3.96
CA LEU A 47 -4.68 4.15 -2.79
C LEU A 47 -3.66 3.04 -3.06
N PHE A 48 -2.59 3.02 -2.27
CA PHE A 48 -1.53 2.02 -2.34
C PHE A 48 -1.54 1.19 -1.05
N ASP A 49 -1.65 -0.12 -1.17
CA ASP A 49 -1.65 -1.03 -0.02
C ASP A 49 -0.38 -1.87 -0.04
N LEU A 50 0.38 -1.91 1.07
CA LEU A 50 1.51 -2.83 1.19
C LEU A 50 1.05 -4.29 1.37
N VAL A 51 -0.20 -4.50 1.77
CA VAL A 51 -0.79 -5.83 1.84
C VAL A 51 -0.93 -6.40 0.42
N TYR A 52 -0.54 -7.68 0.28
CA TYR A 52 -0.62 -8.44 -0.97
C TYR A 52 -1.49 -9.70 -0.86
N ASN A 53 -1.94 -10.05 0.35
CA ASN A 53 -2.83 -11.18 0.61
C ASN A 53 -3.93 -10.76 1.61
N PRO A 54 -5.20 -10.63 1.18
CA PRO A 54 -5.73 -10.95 -0.15
C PRO A 54 -5.21 -10.00 -1.25
N GLU A 55 -5.35 -10.40 -2.52
CA GLU A 55 -4.91 -9.58 -3.67
C GLU A 55 -5.59 -8.20 -3.69
N LYS A 56 -6.84 -8.13 -3.22
CA LYS A 56 -7.64 -6.91 -3.16
C LYS A 56 -8.30 -6.77 -1.78
N THR A 57 -7.66 -5.99 -0.90
CA THR A 57 -8.17 -5.66 0.45
C THR A 57 -9.40 -4.76 0.38
N LEU A 58 -10.20 -4.71 1.46
CA LEU A 58 -11.36 -3.81 1.54
C LEU A 58 -10.97 -2.33 1.34
N PHE A 59 -9.79 -1.92 1.80
CA PHE A 59 -9.24 -0.59 1.54
C PHE A 59 -9.19 -0.28 0.04
N LEU A 60 -8.66 -1.21 -0.77
CA LEU A 60 -8.60 -1.05 -2.22
C LEU A 60 -9.98 -1.17 -2.87
N GLN A 61 -10.86 -2.07 -2.41
CA GLN A 61 -12.23 -2.21 -2.94
C GLN A 61 -13.02 -0.90 -2.77
N LEU A 62 -13.01 -0.32 -1.57
CA LEU A 62 -13.67 0.96 -1.27
C LEU A 62 -13.10 2.12 -2.09
N GLY A 63 -11.79 2.08 -2.39
CA GLY A 63 -11.15 3.01 -3.32
C GLY A 63 -11.68 2.90 -4.75
N GLU A 64 -11.76 1.67 -5.28
CA GLU A 64 -12.29 1.41 -6.63
C GLU A 64 -13.74 1.85 -6.76
N GLU A 65 -14.57 1.65 -5.74
CA GLU A 65 -15.96 2.13 -5.72
C GLU A 65 -16.05 3.65 -5.89
N LYS A 66 -15.04 4.38 -5.40
CA LYS A 66 -14.89 5.84 -5.53
C LYS A 66 -14.14 6.25 -6.80
N LYS A 67 -13.79 5.28 -7.66
CA LYS A 67 -13.03 5.44 -8.91
C LYS A 67 -11.60 5.95 -8.69
N CYS A 68 -11.04 5.71 -7.50
CA CYS A 68 -9.64 5.99 -7.24
C CYS A 68 -8.75 5.04 -8.06
N THR A 69 -7.50 5.45 -8.28
CA THR A 69 -6.48 4.52 -8.75
C THR A 69 -6.03 3.66 -7.56
N VAL A 70 -5.98 2.34 -7.74
CA VAL A 70 -5.61 1.41 -6.66
C VAL A 70 -4.43 0.53 -7.04
N LYS A 71 -3.60 0.17 -6.07
CA LYS A 71 -2.47 -0.73 -6.27
C LYS A 71 -2.13 -1.49 -4.99
N ASN A 72 -1.93 -2.80 -5.11
CA ASN A 72 -1.53 -3.67 -4.00
C ASN A 72 0.00 -3.83 -3.90
N GLY A 73 0.43 -4.54 -2.86
CA GLY A 73 1.85 -4.68 -2.52
C GLY A 73 2.58 -5.79 -3.26
N TRP A 74 1.90 -6.56 -4.12
CA TRP A 74 2.49 -7.75 -4.75
C TRP A 74 3.71 -7.44 -5.62
N GLU A 75 3.60 -6.41 -6.46
CA GLU A 75 4.72 -5.99 -7.32
C GLU A 75 5.91 -5.51 -6.49
N MET A 76 5.65 -4.77 -5.41
CA MET A 76 6.69 -4.35 -4.47
C MET A 76 7.39 -5.56 -3.85
N LEU A 77 6.64 -6.56 -3.36
CA LEU A 77 7.21 -7.79 -2.80
C LEU A 77 8.13 -8.50 -3.81
N SER A 78 7.67 -8.61 -5.06
CA SER A 78 8.42 -9.27 -6.13
C SER A 78 9.72 -8.52 -6.46
N LEU A 79 9.64 -7.19 -6.64
CA LEU A 79 10.80 -6.34 -6.92
C LEU A 79 11.80 -6.33 -5.76
N GLN A 80 11.31 -6.37 -4.52
CA GLN A 80 12.17 -6.49 -3.33
C GLN A 80 12.93 -7.81 -3.30
N ALA A 81 12.28 -8.93 -3.67
CA ALA A 81 12.93 -10.23 -3.77
C ALA A 81 14.01 -10.24 -4.86
N GLU A 82 13.72 -9.71 -6.05
CA GLU A 82 14.69 -9.57 -7.13
C GLU A 82 15.88 -8.71 -6.69
N LYS A 83 15.62 -7.57 -6.03
CA LYS A 83 16.70 -6.68 -5.59
C LYS A 83 17.58 -7.32 -4.53
N SER A 84 16.99 -8.08 -3.61
CA SER A 84 17.72 -8.84 -2.61
C SER A 84 18.60 -9.91 -3.26
N TRP A 85 18.07 -10.60 -4.28
CA TRP A 85 18.80 -11.60 -5.05
C TRP A 85 20.00 -10.99 -5.80
N GLU A 86 19.84 -9.82 -6.40
CA GLU A 86 20.96 -9.08 -7.02
C GLU A 86 22.08 -8.76 -6.02
N ILE A 87 21.71 -8.29 -4.82
CA ILE A 87 22.68 -7.96 -3.75
C ILE A 87 23.47 -9.21 -3.36
N TRP A 88 22.80 -10.35 -3.14
CA TRP A 88 23.46 -11.60 -2.77
C TRP A 88 24.42 -12.11 -3.85
N LYS A 89 24.00 -12.13 -5.12
CA LYS A 89 24.89 -12.53 -6.23
C LYS A 89 26.11 -11.63 -6.38
N ASN A 90 25.93 -10.32 -6.18
CA ASN A 90 27.05 -9.37 -6.25
C ASN A 90 28.06 -9.57 -5.12
N LEU A 91 27.61 -9.97 -3.92
CA LEU A 91 28.49 -10.32 -2.82
C LEU A 91 29.29 -11.60 -3.12
N GLU A 92 28.63 -12.66 -3.60
CA GLU A 92 29.30 -13.90 -4.02
C GLU A 92 30.43 -13.62 -5.03
N ASN A 93 30.14 -12.82 -6.05
CA ASN A 93 31.13 -12.40 -7.05
C ASN A 93 32.32 -11.60 -6.48
N ARG A 94 32.12 -10.89 -5.36
CA ARG A 94 33.20 -10.18 -4.67
C ARG A 94 34.07 -11.14 -3.85
N PHE A 95 33.47 -12.15 -3.22
CA PHE A 95 34.19 -13.15 -2.43
C PHE A 95 34.96 -14.15 -3.31
N LEU A 96 34.42 -14.53 -4.47
CA LEU A 96 35.10 -15.45 -5.40
C LEU A 96 36.20 -14.80 -6.25
N LYS A 97 36.32 -13.46 -6.20
CA LYS A 97 37.35 -12.68 -6.91
C LYS A 97 38.44 -12.11 -5.99
N ALA A 98 38.39 -12.41 -4.70
CA ALA A 98 39.44 -12.12 -3.72
C ALA A 98 40.31 -13.37 -3.49
#